data_AF-A0A2S6SCU7-F1
#
_entry.id   AF-A0A2S6SCU7-F1
#
_cell.length_a   1.000
_cell.length_b   1.000
_cell.length_c   1.000
_cell.angle_alpha   90.00
_cell.angle_beta   90.00
_cell.angle_gamma   90.00
#
_symmetry.space_group_name_H-M   'P 1'
#
loop_
_entity.id
_entity.type
_entity.pdbx_description
1 polymer ?
#
loop_
_entity_poly.entity_id
_entity_poly.type
_entity_poly.pdbx_seq_one_letter_code
_entity_poly.pdbx_strand_id
1 'polypeptide(L)'
;MRRIIVLFINIVLVLTIVFWLISFNHRIDMYWNGVVVSSNTVFLFIIIFTIIIIFLILQRIYLFFRNYPKKIKGNMEVARYKNAFSAIVRAITAIASNDNRELITQSKRIDNYVKDNPIGLILRSEVAKKEKNFKMAEDSYNKMLLNSDTKILGLKGLLEQNLKLQDYHHAMIYAEQIYRINPKLEWIYDTMIQIIIKTKNWYKMIDINNDAQNKKIISKDQKNKSNSIAMYEIGLIKESASFRESIKLISDAHIARSNFPPFVKKLLHLLIEDNQISKAKKILFKAWSDNPHPSFFEETIKISKNENIKPIDLINKLTKNNTDHYDSIIFKVKANIIENNWEEAKKIIKPILSNRPTKTVCKLMADIEHGITGNMQRANSWINRSTLGDPEKIWVCKITGIKQEEWASVNQGGIFDSLEWTWPNTGLSDNTMKLDALVPNIIGYN
;
A
#
# COMPACT_ATOMS: atom_id res chain seq x y z
N MET A 1 21.22 -54.36 -0.60
CA MET A 1 21.29 -55.64 0.17
C MET A 1 20.36 -56.73 -0.34
N ARG A 2 19.03 -56.55 -0.46
CA ARG A 2 18.07 -57.62 -0.85
C ARG A 2 18.41 -58.39 -2.15
N ARG A 3 19.03 -57.73 -3.15
CA ARG A 3 19.45 -58.36 -4.42
C ARG A 3 20.71 -59.24 -4.32
N ILE A 4 21.62 -58.92 -3.39
CA ILE A 4 22.84 -59.70 -3.15
C ILE A 4 22.48 -60.96 -2.36
N ILE A 5 21.56 -60.84 -1.40
CA ILE A 5 21.02 -61.96 -0.62
C ILE A 5 20.28 -62.96 -1.55
N VAL A 6 19.43 -62.48 -2.46
CA VAL A 6 18.75 -63.36 -3.43
C VAL A 6 19.73 -64.03 -4.40
N LEU A 7 20.81 -63.34 -4.79
CA LEU A 7 21.86 -63.95 -5.62
C LEU A 7 22.62 -65.04 -4.88
N PHE A 8 22.99 -64.77 -3.62
CA PHE A 8 23.67 -65.74 -2.78
C PHE A 8 22.78 -66.95 -2.52
N ILE A 9 21.49 -66.75 -2.22
CA ILE A 9 20.51 -67.83 -2.05
C ILE A 9 20.37 -68.65 -3.34
N ASN A 10 20.27 -68.01 -4.51
CA ASN A 10 20.17 -68.75 -5.78
C ASN A 10 21.45 -69.52 -6.09
N ILE A 11 22.63 -68.97 -5.80
CA ILE A 11 23.91 -69.68 -5.99
C ILE A 11 24.02 -70.87 -5.03
N VAL A 12 23.67 -70.69 -3.76
CA VAL A 12 23.67 -71.77 -2.77
C VAL A 12 22.66 -72.86 -3.14
N LEU A 13 21.47 -72.48 -3.60
CA LEU A 13 20.43 -73.42 -4.04
C LEU A 13 20.82 -74.18 -5.31
N VAL A 14 21.53 -73.52 -6.21
CA VAL A 14 22.15 -74.16 -7.38
C VAL A 14 23.22 -75.16 -6.95
N LEU A 15 24.13 -74.75 -6.06
CA LEU A 15 25.23 -75.61 -5.61
C LEU A 15 24.71 -76.83 -4.85
N THR A 16 23.65 -76.69 -4.05
CA THR A 16 23.02 -77.82 -3.37
C THR A 16 22.30 -78.76 -4.34
N ILE A 17 21.63 -78.23 -5.37
CA ILE A 17 21.01 -79.06 -6.43
C ILE A 17 22.08 -79.82 -7.23
N VAL A 18 23.20 -79.16 -7.59
CA VAL A 18 24.32 -79.80 -8.30
C VAL A 18 24.95 -80.90 -7.44
N PHE A 19 25.18 -80.64 -6.15
CA PHE A 19 25.72 -81.63 -5.22
C PHE A 19 24.79 -82.83 -5.06
N TRP A 20 23.48 -82.58 -4.95
CA TRP A 20 22.45 -83.63 -4.87
C TRP A 20 22.34 -84.45 -6.17
N LEU A 21 22.54 -83.84 -7.33
CA LEU A 21 22.51 -84.52 -8.63
C LEU A 21 23.73 -85.43 -8.87
N ILE A 22 24.91 -85.04 -8.41
CA ILE A 22 26.13 -85.89 -8.50
C ILE A 22 25.94 -87.21 -7.73
N SER A 23 25.09 -87.23 -6.70
CA SER A 23 24.77 -88.44 -5.93
C SER A 23 23.88 -89.46 -6.66
N PHE A 24 23.22 -89.11 -7.78
CA PHE A 24 22.36 -90.03 -8.54
C PHE A 24 23.08 -90.56 -9.78
N ASN A 25 23.84 -91.65 -9.62
CA ASN A 25 24.51 -92.34 -10.72
C ASN A 25 23.60 -93.43 -11.32
N HIS A 26 22.64 -93.06 -12.16
CA HIS A 26 21.86 -94.02 -12.96
C HIS A 26 22.06 -93.75 -14.44
N ARG A 27 22.35 -94.79 -15.23
CA ARG A 27 22.50 -94.67 -16.68
C ARG A 27 21.12 -94.62 -17.32
N ILE A 28 20.88 -93.63 -18.17
CA ILE A 28 19.66 -93.53 -18.98
C ILE A 28 20.07 -93.78 -20.42
N ASP A 29 19.57 -94.88 -20.99
CA ASP A 29 19.77 -95.19 -22.40
C ASP A 29 18.62 -94.55 -23.20
N MET A 30 18.93 -93.53 -23.99
CA MET A 30 17.97 -92.91 -24.91
C MET A 30 18.12 -93.53 -26.31
N TYR A 31 17.03 -94.08 -26.84
CA TYR A 31 16.97 -94.64 -28.19
C TYR A 31 16.42 -93.60 -29.17
N TRP A 32 17.25 -93.15 -30.13
CA TRP A 32 16.81 -92.27 -31.22
C TRP A 32 17.48 -92.72 -32.53
N ASN A 33 16.67 -93.02 -33.57
CA ASN A 33 17.12 -93.29 -34.94
C ASN A 33 18.23 -94.36 -35.06
N GLY A 34 18.11 -95.44 -34.29
CA GLY A 34 19.03 -96.58 -34.38
C GLY A 34 20.44 -96.35 -33.79
N VAL A 35 20.70 -95.18 -33.21
CA VAL A 35 21.97 -94.89 -32.52
C VAL A 35 21.72 -94.89 -31.01
N VAL A 36 22.41 -95.79 -30.30
CA VAL A 36 22.38 -95.84 -28.83
C VAL A 36 23.45 -94.87 -28.31
N VAL A 37 23.01 -93.73 -27.80
CA VAL A 37 23.89 -92.77 -27.13
C VAL A 37 23.85 -93.06 -25.63
N SER A 38 24.80 -93.85 -25.15
CA SER A 38 24.99 -94.10 -23.72
C SER A 38 25.72 -92.91 -23.09
N SER A 39 24.96 -91.93 -22.61
CA SER A 39 25.51 -90.78 -21.88
C SER A 39 25.24 -90.89 -20.39
N ASN A 40 26.21 -90.45 -19.59
CA ASN A 40 26.00 -90.29 -18.15
C ASN A 40 24.86 -89.28 -17.94
N THR A 41 23.89 -89.60 -17.09
CA THR A 41 22.74 -88.71 -16.76
C THR A 41 23.20 -87.32 -16.37
N VAL A 42 24.34 -87.26 -15.69
CA VAL A 42 25.04 -86.03 -15.34
C VAL A 42 25.21 -85.08 -16.53
N PHE A 43 25.50 -85.57 -17.75
CA PHE A 43 25.72 -84.74 -18.93
C PHE A 43 24.44 -84.06 -19.45
N LEU A 44 23.32 -84.80 -19.51
CA LEU A 44 22.03 -84.24 -19.91
C LEU A 44 21.55 -83.15 -18.93
N PHE A 45 21.70 -83.40 -17.63
CA PHE A 45 21.35 -82.42 -16.61
C PHE A 45 22.25 -81.19 -16.65
N ILE A 46 23.56 -81.33 -16.93
CA ILE A 46 24.46 -80.19 -17.13
C ILE A 46 24.03 -79.33 -18.31
N ILE A 47 23.59 -79.93 -19.42
CA ILE A 47 23.10 -79.17 -20.59
C ILE A 47 21.84 -78.39 -20.23
N ILE A 48 20.84 -79.05 -19.63
CA ILE A 48 19.60 -78.40 -19.19
C ILE A 48 19.90 -77.27 -18.20
N PHE A 49 20.82 -77.51 -17.27
CA PHE A 49 21.25 -76.54 -16.28
C PHE A 49 21.93 -75.32 -16.92
N THR A 50 22.79 -75.54 -17.91
CA THR A 50 23.46 -74.48 -18.66
C THR A 50 22.45 -73.63 -19.44
N ILE A 51 21.44 -74.26 -20.04
CA ILE A 51 20.35 -73.57 -20.75
C ILE A 51 19.54 -72.70 -19.78
N ILE A 52 19.22 -73.21 -18.59
CA ILE A 52 18.52 -72.45 -17.54
C ILE A 52 19.34 -71.23 -17.10
N ILE A 53 20.65 -71.38 -16.90
CA ILE A 53 21.54 -70.26 -16.57
C ILE A 53 21.54 -69.21 -17.67
N ILE A 54 21.70 -69.63 -18.93
CA ILE A 54 21.71 -68.72 -20.08
C ILE A 54 20.37 -67.97 -20.18
N PHE A 55 19.24 -68.67 -20.00
CA PHE A 55 17.92 -68.07 -20.00
C PHE A 55 17.74 -67.03 -18.87
N LEU A 56 18.21 -67.34 -17.65
CA LEU A 56 18.17 -66.39 -16.53
C LEU A 56 19.05 -65.15 -16.77
N ILE A 57 20.22 -65.33 -17.39
CA ILE A 57 21.11 -64.22 -17.78
C ILE A 57 20.42 -63.35 -18.83
N LEU A 58 19.85 -63.95 -19.88
CA LEU A 58 19.14 -63.24 -20.94
C LEU A 58 17.91 -62.49 -20.40
N GLN A 59 17.12 -63.12 -19.53
CA GLN A 59 15.98 -62.48 -18.87
C GLN A 59 16.43 -61.26 -18.05
N ARG A 60 17.58 -61.34 -17.37
CA ARG A 60 18.12 -60.24 -16.57
C ARG A 60 18.67 -59.11 -17.42
N ILE A 61 19.33 -59.41 -18.54
CA ILE A 61 19.77 -58.42 -19.54
C ILE A 61 18.54 -57.71 -20.11
N TYR A 62 17.50 -58.46 -20.48
CA TYR A 62 16.23 -57.90 -20.97
C TYR A 62 15.57 -56.98 -19.95
N LEU A 63 15.46 -57.40 -18.68
CA LEU A 63 14.91 -56.56 -17.60
C LEU A 63 15.79 -55.35 -17.27
N PHE A 64 17.11 -55.47 -17.39
CA PHE A 64 18.05 -54.35 -17.24
C PHE A 64 17.79 -53.32 -18.34
N PHE A 65 17.84 -53.69 -19.62
CA PHE A 65 17.55 -52.77 -20.73
C PHE A 65 16.14 -52.18 -20.65
N ARG A 66 15.14 -52.93 -20.19
CA ARG A 66 13.76 -52.43 -20.05
C ARG A 66 13.59 -51.42 -18.90
N ASN A 67 14.26 -51.63 -17.77
CA ASN A 67 14.06 -50.82 -16.55
C ASN A 67 15.13 -49.73 -16.32
N TYR A 68 16.29 -49.83 -16.96
CA TYR A 68 17.37 -48.84 -16.92
C TYR A 68 16.95 -47.44 -17.42
N PRO A 69 16.21 -47.28 -18.55
CA PRO A 69 15.81 -45.95 -19.02
C PRO A 69 14.87 -45.23 -18.05
N LYS A 70 14.02 -45.97 -17.31
CA LYS A 70 13.10 -45.38 -16.32
C LYS A 70 13.84 -44.80 -15.10
N LYS A 71 14.94 -45.43 -14.67
CA LYS A 71 15.74 -44.95 -13.52
C LYS A 71 16.61 -43.74 -13.87
N ILE A 72 17.17 -43.70 -15.09
CA ILE A 72 17.95 -42.54 -15.55
C ILE A 72 17.05 -41.32 -15.71
N LYS A 73 15.86 -41.48 -16.33
CA LYS A 73 14.91 -40.37 -16.46
C LYS A 73 14.51 -39.79 -15.11
N GLY A 74 14.17 -40.63 -14.13
CA GLY A 74 13.84 -40.18 -12.77
C GLY A 74 14.99 -39.44 -12.07
N ASN A 75 16.22 -39.96 -12.15
CA ASN A 75 17.37 -39.29 -11.55
C ASN A 75 17.72 -37.96 -12.24
N MET A 76 17.54 -37.87 -13.57
CA MET A 76 17.75 -36.62 -14.32
C MET A 76 16.70 -35.57 -13.98
N GLU A 77 15.44 -35.96 -13.81
CA GLU A 77 14.38 -35.04 -13.36
C GLU A 77 14.68 -34.50 -11.96
N VAL A 78 15.05 -35.38 -11.01
CA VAL A 78 15.46 -34.96 -9.66
C VAL A 78 16.66 -34.00 -9.71
N ALA A 79 17.66 -34.27 -10.57
CA ALA A 79 18.79 -33.37 -10.75
C ALA A 79 18.37 -32.02 -11.34
N ARG A 80 17.45 -31.99 -12.32
CA ARG A 80 16.89 -30.75 -12.88
C ARG A 80 16.17 -29.93 -11.81
N TYR A 81 15.32 -30.56 -10.99
CA TYR A 81 14.64 -29.86 -9.90
C TYR A 81 15.61 -29.31 -8.85
N LYS A 82 16.65 -30.08 -8.47
CA LYS A 82 17.70 -29.61 -7.55
C LYS A 82 18.46 -28.41 -8.12
N ASN A 83 18.82 -28.47 -9.39
CA ASN A 83 19.53 -27.38 -10.08
C ASN A 83 18.63 -26.14 -10.24
N ALA A 84 17.36 -26.33 -10.58
CA ALA A 84 16.37 -25.26 -10.65
C ALA A 84 16.18 -24.59 -9.29
N PHE A 85 16.01 -25.37 -8.22
CA PHE A 85 15.88 -24.85 -6.86
C PHE A 85 17.12 -24.08 -6.43
N SER A 86 18.32 -24.61 -6.67
CA SER A 86 19.57 -23.90 -6.37
C SER A 86 19.68 -22.58 -7.15
N ALA A 87 19.31 -22.57 -8.44
CA ALA A 87 19.30 -21.37 -9.25
C ALA A 87 18.28 -20.34 -8.75
N ILE A 88 17.08 -20.79 -8.32
CA ILE A 88 16.05 -19.92 -7.73
C ILE A 88 16.58 -19.25 -6.45
N VAL A 89 17.18 -20.03 -5.55
CA VAL A 89 17.76 -19.47 -4.30
C VAL A 89 18.80 -18.41 -4.63
N ARG A 90 19.72 -18.68 -5.56
CA ARG A 90 20.73 -17.72 -6.01
C ARG A 90 20.11 -16.48 -6.67
N ALA A 91 19.06 -16.64 -7.47
CA ALA A 91 18.36 -15.53 -8.09
C ALA A 91 17.68 -14.63 -7.03
N ILE A 92 17.06 -15.23 -6.01
CA ILE A 92 16.47 -14.47 -4.88
C ILE A 92 17.56 -13.75 -4.09
N THR A 93 18.69 -14.41 -3.82
CA THR A 93 19.85 -13.76 -3.18
C THR A 93 20.40 -12.61 -4.02
N ALA A 94 20.46 -12.78 -5.35
CA ALA A 94 20.88 -11.74 -6.28
C ALA A 94 19.90 -10.55 -6.28
N ILE A 95 18.59 -10.80 -6.23
CA ILE A 95 17.57 -9.75 -6.05
C ILE A 95 17.81 -8.99 -4.73
N ALA A 96 18.00 -9.72 -3.63
CA ALA A 96 18.21 -9.13 -2.30
C ALA A 96 19.53 -8.36 -2.16
N SER A 97 20.57 -8.76 -2.89
CA SER A 97 21.88 -8.11 -2.91
C SER A 97 22.06 -7.10 -4.05
N ASN A 98 21.02 -6.90 -4.88
CA ASN A 98 21.05 -6.07 -6.08
C ASN A 98 22.14 -6.47 -7.12
N ASP A 99 22.54 -7.74 -7.15
CA ASP A 99 23.46 -8.30 -8.16
C ASP A 99 22.71 -8.63 -9.45
N ASN A 100 22.61 -7.63 -10.32
CA ASN A 100 21.88 -7.76 -11.60
C ASN A 100 22.51 -8.82 -12.53
N ARG A 101 23.84 -9.00 -12.50
CA ARG A 101 24.53 -9.95 -13.40
C ARG A 101 24.22 -11.39 -13.02
N GLU A 102 24.27 -11.69 -11.73
CA GLU A 102 23.92 -13.01 -11.22
C GLU A 102 22.43 -13.29 -11.43
N LEU A 103 21.54 -12.32 -11.21
CA LEU A 103 20.11 -12.45 -11.47
C LEU A 103 19.81 -12.83 -12.94
N ILE A 104 20.39 -12.13 -13.90
CA ILE A 104 20.22 -12.42 -15.34
C ILE A 104 20.72 -13.84 -15.66
N THR A 105 21.87 -14.22 -15.12
CA THR A 105 22.49 -15.53 -15.36
C THR A 105 21.64 -16.66 -14.80
N GLN A 106 21.17 -16.53 -13.55
CA GLN A 106 20.35 -17.55 -12.90
C GLN A 106 18.94 -17.62 -13.50
N SER A 107 18.34 -16.50 -13.90
CA SER A 107 17.05 -16.47 -14.61
C SER A 107 17.11 -17.28 -15.92
N LYS A 108 18.14 -17.08 -16.75
CA LYS A 108 18.35 -17.87 -17.97
C LYS A 108 18.53 -19.37 -17.70
N ARG A 109 19.21 -19.73 -16.60
CA ARG A 109 19.35 -21.15 -16.19
C ARG A 109 18.02 -21.77 -15.80
N ILE A 110 17.17 -21.03 -15.09
CA ILE A 110 15.85 -21.50 -14.66
C ILE A 110 14.93 -21.73 -15.85
N ASP A 111 14.95 -20.85 -16.85
CA ASP A 111 14.20 -21.02 -18.10
C ASP A 111 14.59 -22.33 -18.84
N ASN A 112 15.87 -22.73 -18.75
CA ASN A 112 16.35 -23.99 -19.32
C ASN A 112 15.92 -25.22 -18.51
N TYR A 113 15.85 -25.11 -17.17
CA TYR A 113 15.47 -26.22 -16.31
C TYR A 113 13.95 -26.42 -16.21
N VAL A 114 13.18 -25.34 -16.24
CA VAL A 114 11.72 -25.35 -16.05
C VAL A 114 11.07 -24.34 -17.00
N LYS A 115 10.69 -24.81 -18.20
CA LYS A 115 9.99 -23.99 -19.20
C LYS A 115 8.59 -23.63 -18.73
N ASP A 116 8.17 -22.39 -19.02
CA ASP A 116 6.82 -21.86 -18.82
C ASP A 116 6.25 -22.04 -17.40
N ASN A 117 7.14 -22.02 -16.40
CA ASN A 117 6.75 -22.09 -15.00
C ASN A 117 6.47 -20.67 -14.44
N PRO A 118 5.46 -20.52 -13.56
CA PRO A 118 5.25 -19.35 -12.71
C PRO A 118 6.52 -18.62 -12.26
N ILE A 119 7.46 -19.34 -11.64
CA ILE A 119 8.68 -18.77 -11.05
C ILE A 119 9.61 -18.21 -12.13
N GLY A 120 9.70 -18.88 -13.28
CA GLY A 120 10.47 -18.42 -14.42
C GLY A 120 9.97 -17.07 -14.93
N LEU A 121 8.64 -16.92 -15.04
CA LEU A 121 8.01 -15.64 -15.42
C LEU A 121 8.33 -14.53 -14.42
N ILE A 122 8.34 -14.83 -13.12
CA ILE A 122 8.62 -13.84 -12.05
C ILE A 122 10.05 -13.32 -12.18
N LEU A 123 11.01 -14.23 -12.28
CA LEU A 123 12.41 -13.86 -12.41
C LEU A 123 12.68 -13.14 -13.73
N ARG A 124 12.01 -13.55 -14.81
CA ARG A 124 12.08 -12.87 -16.10
C ARG A 124 11.56 -11.44 -16.02
N SER A 125 10.45 -11.21 -15.32
CA SER A 125 9.95 -9.83 -15.10
C SER A 125 10.89 -8.98 -14.26
N GLU A 126 11.54 -9.56 -13.24
CA GLU A 126 12.53 -8.83 -12.43
C GLU A 126 13.80 -8.50 -13.21
N VAL A 127 14.29 -9.43 -14.04
CA VAL A 127 15.37 -9.15 -15.01
C VAL A 127 14.97 -8.01 -15.94
N ALA A 128 13.79 -8.08 -16.53
CA ALA A 128 13.29 -7.05 -17.45
C ALA A 128 13.19 -5.68 -16.76
N LYS A 129 12.78 -5.62 -15.48
CA LYS A 129 12.80 -4.38 -14.68
C LYS A 129 14.20 -3.81 -14.52
N LYS A 130 15.20 -4.64 -14.21
CA LYS A 130 16.60 -4.20 -14.03
C LYS A 130 17.24 -3.76 -15.36
N GLU A 131 16.91 -4.44 -16.46
CA GLU A 131 17.34 -4.09 -17.81
C GLU A 131 16.54 -2.93 -18.42
N LYS A 132 15.50 -2.42 -17.72
CA LYS A 132 14.55 -1.41 -18.20
C LYS A 132 13.83 -1.81 -19.50
N ASN A 133 13.68 -3.11 -19.74
CA ASN A 133 12.93 -3.66 -20.87
C ASN A 133 11.45 -3.82 -20.48
N PHE A 134 10.70 -2.73 -20.54
CA PHE A 134 9.30 -2.70 -20.13
C PHE A 134 8.40 -3.63 -20.97
N LYS A 135 8.73 -3.87 -22.24
CA LYS A 135 7.94 -4.75 -23.10
C LYS A 135 8.05 -6.21 -22.65
N MET A 136 9.27 -6.65 -22.35
CA MET A 136 9.52 -8.00 -21.83
C MET A 136 8.89 -8.20 -20.44
N ALA A 137 8.87 -7.15 -19.60
CA ALA A 137 8.19 -7.19 -18.31
C ALA A 137 6.67 -7.35 -18.49
N GLU A 138 6.06 -6.52 -19.34
CA GLU A 138 4.63 -6.57 -19.67
C GLU A 138 4.22 -7.95 -20.22
N ASP A 139 4.96 -8.50 -21.17
CA ASP A 139 4.69 -9.83 -21.73
C ASP A 139 4.76 -10.93 -20.66
N SER A 140 5.69 -10.81 -19.71
CA SER A 140 5.82 -11.74 -18.59
C SER A 140 4.64 -11.63 -17.64
N TYR A 141 4.20 -10.41 -17.31
CA TYR A 141 3.01 -10.18 -16.48
C TYR A 141 1.73 -10.68 -17.14
N ASN A 142 1.55 -10.42 -18.43
CA ASN A 142 0.39 -10.91 -19.17
C ASN A 142 0.31 -12.44 -19.18
N LYS A 143 1.45 -13.13 -19.31
CA LYS A 143 1.52 -14.59 -19.15
C LYS A 143 1.17 -15.05 -17.73
N MET A 144 1.58 -14.30 -16.70
CA MET A 144 1.20 -14.60 -15.31
C MET A 144 -0.31 -14.48 -15.06
N LEU A 145 -1.04 -13.67 -15.84
CA LEU A 145 -2.50 -13.53 -15.69
C LEU A 145 -3.25 -14.81 -16.05
N LEU A 146 -2.64 -15.69 -16.86
CA LEU A 146 -3.25 -16.95 -17.32
C LEU A 146 -3.34 -18.00 -16.21
N ASN A 147 -2.54 -17.88 -15.15
CA ASN A 147 -2.53 -18.82 -14.03
C ASN A 147 -3.04 -18.12 -12.75
N SER A 148 -3.97 -18.77 -12.04
CA SER A 148 -4.56 -18.24 -10.79
C SER A 148 -3.52 -17.90 -9.74
N ASP A 149 -2.46 -18.70 -9.65
CA ASP A 149 -1.47 -18.59 -8.58
C ASP A 149 -0.55 -17.38 -8.77
N THR A 150 -0.34 -16.95 -10.02
CA THR A 150 0.50 -15.80 -10.37
C THR A 150 -0.29 -14.55 -10.74
N LYS A 151 -1.62 -14.64 -10.83
CA LYS A 151 -2.46 -13.56 -11.34
C LYS A 151 -2.28 -12.25 -10.57
N ILE A 152 -2.29 -12.29 -9.23
CA ILE A 152 -2.09 -11.09 -8.40
C ILE A 152 -0.73 -10.44 -8.68
N LEU A 153 0.31 -11.25 -8.88
CA LEU A 153 1.66 -10.75 -9.12
C LEU A 153 1.79 -10.12 -10.52
N GLY A 154 1.19 -10.73 -11.54
CA GLY A 154 1.09 -10.15 -12.88
C GLY A 154 0.35 -8.81 -12.85
N LEU A 155 -0.80 -8.75 -12.18
CA LEU A 155 -1.56 -7.50 -12.01
C LEU A 155 -0.78 -6.44 -11.25
N LYS A 156 -0.04 -6.83 -10.19
CA LYS A 156 0.80 -5.90 -9.42
C LYS A 156 1.90 -5.30 -10.30
N GLY A 157 2.56 -6.12 -11.12
CA GLY A 157 3.58 -5.64 -12.07
C GLY A 157 3.03 -4.65 -13.09
N LEU A 158 1.86 -4.95 -13.67
CA LEU A 158 1.17 -4.03 -14.59
C LEU A 158 0.72 -2.74 -13.90
N LEU A 159 0.17 -2.84 -12.68
CA LEU A 159 -0.18 -1.70 -11.84
C LEU A 159 1.02 -0.79 -11.59
N GLU A 160 2.14 -1.34 -11.11
CA GLU A 160 3.37 -0.59 -10.85
C GLU A 160 3.91 0.11 -12.10
N GLN A 161 3.90 -0.58 -13.24
CA GLN A 161 4.35 -0.02 -14.50
C GLN A 161 3.49 1.16 -14.93
N ASN A 162 2.15 1.03 -14.85
CA ASN A 162 1.24 2.11 -15.21
C ASN A 162 1.30 3.28 -14.21
N LEU A 163 1.50 3.02 -12.92
CA LEU A 163 1.74 4.07 -11.92
C LEU A 163 3.02 4.88 -12.25
N LYS A 164 4.10 4.21 -12.67
CA LYS A 164 5.35 4.88 -13.09
C LYS A 164 5.15 5.72 -14.35
N LEU A 165 4.33 5.24 -15.29
CA LEU A 165 3.95 5.95 -16.51
C LEU A 165 2.89 7.05 -16.28
N GLN A 166 2.39 7.19 -15.05
CA GLN A 166 1.28 8.07 -14.69
C GLN A 166 -0.02 7.78 -15.46
N ASP A 167 -0.16 6.56 -16.00
CA ASP A 167 -1.41 6.07 -16.58
C ASP A 167 -2.31 5.57 -15.45
N TYR A 168 -2.96 6.54 -14.79
CA TYR A 168 -3.83 6.28 -13.65
C TYR A 168 -5.10 5.53 -14.03
N HIS A 169 -5.53 5.59 -15.30
CA HIS A 169 -6.71 4.89 -15.76
C HIS A 169 -6.48 3.38 -15.77
N HIS A 170 -5.42 2.92 -16.43
CA HIS A 170 -5.05 1.50 -16.44
C HIS A 170 -4.60 1.03 -15.06
N ALA A 171 -3.86 1.85 -14.31
CA ALA A 171 -3.50 1.55 -12.94
C ALA A 171 -4.74 1.27 -12.07
N MET A 172 -5.78 2.10 -12.14
CA MET A 172 -7.01 1.85 -11.38
C MET A 172 -7.67 0.52 -11.76
N ILE A 173 -7.72 0.18 -13.06
CA ILE A 173 -8.30 -1.08 -13.53
C ILE A 173 -7.57 -2.28 -12.91
N TYR A 174 -6.23 -2.29 -12.95
CA TYR A 174 -5.47 -3.38 -12.36
C TYR A 174 -5.61 -3.42 -10.83
N ALA A 175 -5.64 -2.26 -10.17
CA ALA A 175 -5.83 -2.19 -8.73
C ALA A 175 -7.21 -2.76 -8.31
N GLU A 176 -8.27 -2.42 -9.03
CA GLU A 176 -9.60 -3.00 -8.81
C GLU A 176 -9.63 -4.51 -9.02
N GLN A 177 -8.94 -5.03 -10.04
CA GLN A 177 -8.85 -6.47 -10.27
C GLN A 177 -8.15 -7.18 -9.10
N ILE A 178 -7.04 -6.62 -8.59
CA ILE A 178 -6.34 -7.16 -7.41
C ILE A 178 -7.28 -7.13 -6.20
N TYR A 179 -7.95 -6.00 -5.97
CA TYR A 179 -8.87 -5.81 -4.86
C TYR A 179 -10.08 -6.76 -4.91
N ARG A 180 -10.58 -7.10 -6.10
CA ARG A 180 -11.64 -8.12 -6.26
C ARG A 180 -11.15 -9.52 -5.91
N ILE A 181 -9.90 -9.87 -6.23
CA ILE A 181 -9.33 -11.19 -5.95
C ILE A 181 -8.99 -11.32 -4.46
N ASN A 182 -8.26 -10.34 -3.91
CA ASN A 182 -7.87 -10.33 -2.51
C ASN A 182 -7.95 -8.90 -1.93
N PRO A 183 -9.11 -8.52 -1.37
CA PRO A 183 -9.31 -7.18 -0.82
C PRO A 183 -8.52 -6.94 0.47
N LYS A 184 -8.05 -7.99 1.16
CA LYS A 184 -7.34 -7.88 2.44
C LYS A 184 -5.84 -7.56 2.29
N LEU A 185 -5.34 -7.39 1.08
CA LEU A 185 -3.96 -6.93 0.86
C LEU A 185 -3.82 -5.50 1.38
N GLU A 186 -3.09 -5.28 2.48
CA GLU A 186 -3.02 -4.00 3.18
C GLU A 186 -2.74 -2.81 2.24
N TRP A 187 -1.82 -2.98 1.29
CA TRP A 187 -1.38 -1.91 0.39
C TRP A 187 -2.38 -1.56 -0.73
N ILE A 188 -3.34 -2.44 -1.07
CA ILE A 188 -4.16 -2.25 -2.29
C ILE A 188 -5.14 -1.10 -2.13
N TYR A 189 -5.81 -1.02 -0.97
CA TYR A 189 -6.78 0.02 -0.68
C TYR A 189 -6.09 1.40 -0.70
N ASP A 190 -4.96 1.53 -0.02
CA ASP A 190 -4.18 2.77 0.01
C ASP A 190 -3.71 3.18 -1.39
N THR A 191 -3.31 2.22 -2.22
CA THR A 191 -2.93 2.48 -3.62
C THR A 191 -4.11 3.02 -4.43
N MET A 192 -5.29 2.42 -4.30
CA MET A 192 -6.49 2.94 -4.97
C MET A 192 -6.82 4.35 -4.52
N ILE A 193 -6.75 4.62 -3.21
CA ILE A 193 -6.96 5.97 -2.65
C ILE A 193 -5.98 6.97 -3.27
N GLN A 194 -4.69 6.63 -3.37
CA GLN A 194 -3.69 7.49 -4.01
C GLN A 194 -4.01 7.78 -5.48
N ILE A 195 -4.42 6.77 -6.25
CA ILE A 195 -4.83 6.96 -7.65
C ILE A 195 -6.05 7.88 -7.73
N ILE A 196 -7.04 7.72 -6.84
CA ILE A 196 -8.23 8.58 -6.80
C ILE A 196 -7.85 10.03 -6.50
N ILE A 197 -6.95 10.25 -5.55
CA ILE A 197 -6.48 11.58 -5.19
C ILE A 197 -5.79 12.25 -6.39
N LYS A 198 -4.91 11.52 -7.09
CA LYS A 198 -4.20 12.03 -8.26
C LYS A 198 -5.15 12.35 -9.42
N THR A 199 -6.20 11.54 -9.60
CA THR A 199 -7.21 11.74 -10.65
C THR A 199 -8.37 12.64 -10.23
N LYS A 200 -8.43 13.07 -8.95
CA LYS A 200 -9.54 13.80 -8.33
C LYS A 200 -10.92 13.15 -8.52
N ASN A 201 -10.96 11.81 -8.63
CA ASN A 201 -12.21 11.06 -8.81
C ASN A 201 -12.92 10.80 -7.46
N TRP A 202 -13.39 11.85 -6.82
CA TRP A 202 -13.93 11.80 -5.46
C TRP A 202 -15.18 10.92 -5.31
N TYR A 203 -16.02 10.80 -6.35
CA TYR A 203 -17.15 9.86 -6.34
C TYR A 203 -16.67 8.41 -6.16
N LYS A 204 -15.60 8.04 -6.88
CA LYS A 204 -15.01 6.71 -6.77
C LYS A 204 -14.45 6.42 -5.37
N MET A 205 -13.94 7.44 -4.66
CA MET A 205 -13.50 7.30 -3.26
C MET A 205 -14.67 6.90 -2.36
N ILE A 206 -15.85 7.52 -2.53
CA ILE A 206 -17.03 7.18 -1.73
C ILE A 206 -17.44 5.72 -1.95
N ASP A 207 -17.46 5.26 -3.21
CA ASP A 207 -17.80 3.88 -3.56
C ASP A 207 -16.84 2.87 -2.95
N ILE A 208 -15.53 3.10 -3.10
CA ILE A 208 -14.49 2.20 -2.56
C ILE A 208 -14.53 2.18 -1.04
N ASN A 209 -14.72 3.33 -0.37
CA ASN A 209 -14.80 3.37 1.09
C ASN A 209 -16.05 2.63 1.61
N ASN A 210 -17.18 2.69 0.89
CA ASN A 210 -18.37 1.93 1.24
C ASN A 210 -18.12 0.42 1.15
N ASP A 211 -17.53 -0.06 0.05
CA ASP A 211 -17.22 -1.48 -0.12
C ASP A 211 -16.14 -1.95 0.86
N ALA A 212 -15.09 -1.15 1.08
CA ALA A 212 -14.01 -1.47 2.02
C ALA A 212 -14.50 -1.56 3.47
N GLN A 213 -15.44 -0.70 3.87
CA GLN A 213 -16.09 -0.79 5.19
C GLN A 213 -16.91 -2.08 5.30
N ASN A 214 -17.72 -2.42 4.28
CA ASN A 214 -18.54 -3.63 4.28
C ASN A 214 -17.68 -4.90 4.40
N LYS A 215 -16.50 -4.89 3.78
CA LYS A 215 -15.48 -5.96 3.87
C LYS A 215 -14.60 -5.89 5.12
N LYS A 216 -14.84 -4.94 6.04
CA LYS A 216 -14.09 -4.71 7.29
C LYS A 216 -12.59 -4.43 7.08
N ILE A 217 -12.24 -3.79 5.96
CA ILE A 217 -10.87 -3.37 5.65
C ILE A 217 -10.56 -2.06 6.36
N ILE A 218 -11.55 -1.16 6.41
CA ILE A 218 -11.48 0.12 7.11
C ILE A 218 -12.56 0.23 8.18
N SER A 219 -12.29 1.06 9.19
CA SER A 219 -13.26 1.37 10.23
C SER A 219 -14.37 2.29 9.71
N LYS A 220 -15.50 2.35 10.44
CA LYS A 220 -16.58 3.31 10.17
C LYS A 220 -16.09 4.77 10.29
N ASP A 221 -15.20 5.03 11.24
CA ASP A 221 -14.62 6.35 11.46
C ASP A 221 -13.73 6.77 10.27
N GLN A 222 -12.82 5.88 9.83
CA GLN A 222 -11.96 6.13 8.67
C GLN A 222 -12.77 6.37 7.40
N LYS A 223 -13.83 5.59 7.17
CA LYS A 223 -14.77 5.83 6.07
C LYS A 223 -15.40 7.22 6.17
N ASN A 224 -15.99 7.57 7.32
CA ASN A 224 -16.68 8.83 7.50
C ASN A 224 -15.73 10.01 7.25
N LYS A 225 -14.50 9.93 7.77
CA LYS A 225 -13.47 10.94 7.58
C LYS A 225 -13.08 11.11 6.11
N SER A 226 -12.74 10.03 5.42
CA SER A 226 -12.38 10.07 3.99
C SER A 226 -13.55 10.52 3.11
N ASN A 227 -14.76 10.01 3.35
CA ASN A 227 -15.97 10.40 2.61
C ASN A 227 -16.33 11.87 2.85
N SER A 228 -16.11 12.40 4.06
CA SER A 228 -16.36 13.81 4.34
C SER A 228 -15.51 14.73 3.47
N ILE A 229 -14.24 14.38 3.24
CA ILE A 229 -13.34 15.13 2.37
C ILE A 229 -13.76 14.96 0.91
N ALA A 230 -14.11 13.74 0.48
CA ALA A 230 -14.61 13.51 -0.88
C ALA A 230 -15.87 14.33 -1.17
N MET A 231 -16.85 14.35 -0.25
CA MET A 231 -18.07 15.15 -0.37
C MET A 231 -17.76 16.65 -0.41
N TYR A 232 -16.84 17.12 0.42
CA TYR A 232 -16.39 18.51 0.40
C TYR A 232 -15.79 18.90 -0.96
N GLU A 233 -14.88 18.09 -1.49
CA GLU A 233 -14.23 18.33 -2.78
C GLU A 233 -15.22 18.28 -3.96
N ILE A 234 -16.16 17.33 -3.96
CA ILE A 234 -17.25 17.31 -4.95
C ILE A 234 -18.09 18.59 -4.84
N GLY A 235 -18.39 19.03 -3.61
CA GLY A 235 -19.13 20.26 -3.35
C GLY A 235 -18.43 21.50 -3.92
N LEU A 236 -17.10 21.60 -3.77
CA LEU A 236 -16.31 22.68 -4.36
C LEU A 236 -16.37 22.66 -5.90
N ILE A 237 -16.26 21.48 -6.52
CA ILE A 237 -16.34 21.34 -7.99
C ILE A 237 -17.74 21.73 -8.50
N LYS A 238 -18.79 21.41 -7.73
CA LYS A 238 -20.18 21.67 -8.08
C LYS A 238 -20.64 23.11 -7.84
N GLU A 239 -19.85 23.92 -7.16
CA GLU A 239 -20.24 25.26 -6.73
C GLU A 239 -20.72 26.16 -7.88
N SER A 240 -20.00 26.17 -9.00
CA SER A 240 -20.36 26.98 -10.18
C SER A 240 -21.50 26.39 -11.01
N ALA A 241 -21.64 25.06 -11.02
CA ALA A 241 -22.64 24.37 -11.84
C ALA A 241 -23.99 24.23 -11.13
N SER A 242 -23.98 24.02 -9.82
CA SER A 242 -25.16 23.75 -9.00
C SER A 242 -24.92 24.15 -7.55
N PHE A 243 -25.17 25.43 -7.26
CA PHE A 243 -24.90 26.04 -5.96
C PHE A 243 -25.63 25.33 -4.80
N ARG A 244 -26.92 24.96 -5.00
CA ARG A 244 -27.69 24.23 -3.98
C ARG A 244 -27.15 22.81 -3.71
N GLU A 245 -26.67 22.13 -4.75
CA GLU A 245 -26.04 20.82 -4.59
C GLU A 245 -24.71 20.93 -3.83
N SER A 246 -23.92 21.98 -4.11
CA SER A 246 -22.70 22.29 -3.36
C SER A 246 -22.96 22.48 -1.86
N ILE A 247 -23.98 23.29 -1.50
CA ILE A 247 -24.39 23.49 -0.10
C ILE A 247 -24.78 22.16 0.55
N LYS A 248 -25.54 21.31 -0.16
CA LYS A 248 -25.94 20.00 0.36
C LYS A 248 -24.73 19.11 0.62
N LEU A 249 -23.83 18.98 -0.35
CA LEU A 249 -22.64 18.13 -0.25
C LEU A 249 -21.70 18.58 0.88
N ILE A 250 -21.48 19.90 1.03
CA ILE A 250 -20.62 20.44 2.08
C ILE A 250 -21.31 20.34 3.46
N SER A 251 -22.64 20.44 3.50
CA SER A 251 -23.42 20.14 4.71
C SER A 251 -23.29 18.66 5.11
N ASP A 252 -23.38 17.74 4.15
CA ASP A 252 -23.21 16.29 4.40
C ASP A 252 -21.78 15.97 4.85
N ALA A 253 -20.78 16.63 4.28
CA ALA A 253 -19.38 16.56 4.73
C ALA A 253 -19.23 17.03 6.19
N HIS A 254 -19.85 18.16 6.55
CA HIS A 254 -19.87 18.64 7.93
C HIS A 254 -20.57 17.68 8.89
N ILE A 255 -21.66 17.03 8.46
CA ILE A 255 -22.32 16.01 9.30
C ILE A 255 -21.40 14.80 9.51
N ALA A 256 -20.71 14.34 8.46
CA ALA A 256 -19.79 13.21 8.53
C ALA A 256 -18.54 13.50 9.37
N ARG A 257 -18.03 14.74 9.34
CA ARG A 257 -16.92 15.23 10.16
C ARG A 257 -17.31 16.54 10.85
N SER A 258 -18.01 16.40 11.97
CA SER A 258 -18.58 17.51 12.72
C SER A 258 -17.54 18.54 13.16
N ASN A 259 -17.91 19.81 13.02
CA ASN A 259 -17.14 20.98 13.47
C ASN A 259 -15.70 21.05 12.96
N PHE A 260 -15.41 20.44 11.81
CA PHE A 260 -14.11 20.61 11.18
C PHE A 260 -13.99 22.02 10.56
N PRO A 261 -13.02 22.86 11.00
CA PRO A 261 -13.01 24.28 10.63
C PRO A 261 -13.02 24.59 9.13
N PRO A 262 -12.29 23.86 8.26
CA PRO A 262 -12.36 24.09 6.82
C PRO A 262 -13.77 23.92 6.23
N PHE A 263 -14.51 22.91 6.69
CA PHE A 263 -15.86 22.63 6.22
C PHE A 263 -16.85 23.67 6.74
N VAL A 264 -16.74 24.03 8.02
CA VAL A 264 -17.56 25.06 8.63
C VAL A 264 -17.34 26.40 7.92
N LYS A 265 -16.09 26.83 7.72
CA LYS A 265 -15.78 28.10 7.03
C LYS A 265 -16.45 28.16 5.65
N LYS A 266 -16.27 27.13 4.82
CA LYS A 266 -16.86 27.11 3.48
C LYS A 266 -18.39 27.04 3.53
N LEU A 267 -18.97 26.24 4.44
CA LEU A 267 -20.41 26.14 4.60
C LEU A 267 -21.03 27.47 5.04
N LEU A 268 -20.41 28.18 5.98
CA LEU A 268 -20.84 29.52 6.39
C LEU A 268 -20.84 30.47 5.20
N HIS A 269 -19.75 30.50 4.43
CA HIS A 269 -19.65 31.34 3.25
C HIS A 269 -20.77 31.08 2.25
N LEU A 270 -21.02 29.82 1.88
CA LEU A 270 -22.08 29.44 0.94
C LEU A 270 -23.49 29.76 1.47
N LEU A 271 -23.74 29.52 2.76
CA LEU A 271 -25.04 29.84 3.36
C LEU A 271 -25.30 31.34 3.43
N ILE A 272 -24.26 32.16 3.62
CA ILE A 272 -24.39 33.62 3.59
C ILE A 272 -24.74 34.08 2.18
N GLU A 273 -24.08 33.54 1.16
CA GLU A 273 -24.37 33.84 -0.25
C GLU A 273 -25.77 33.38 -0.68
N ASP A 274 -26.27 32.27 -0.12
CA ASP A 274 -27.65 31.80 -0.32
C ASP A 274 -28.70 32.54 0.54
N ASN A 275 -28.32 33.63 1.23
CA ASN A 275 -29.17 34.37 2.17
C ASN A 275 -29.74 33.53 3.34
N GLN A 276 -29.15 32.39 3.67
CA GLN A 276 -29.53 31.54 4.82
C GLN A 276 -28.80 31.95 6.11
N ILE A 277 -28.89 33.23 6.48
CA ILE A 277 -28.11 33.83 7.58
C ILE A 277 -28.38 33.16 8.93
N SER A 278 -29.64 32.89 9.27
CA SER A 278 -30.03 32.23 10.53
C SER A 278 -29.40 30.83 10.67
N LYS A 279 -29.31 30.10 9.56
CA LYS A 279 -28.70 28.77 9.53
C LYS A 279 -27.18 28.86 9.67
N ALA A 280 -26.55 29.79 8.95
CA ALA A 280 -25.11 30.06 9.06
C ALA A 280 -24.74 30.41 10.52
N LYS A 281 -25.47 31.34 11.14
CA LYS A 281 -25.26 31.72 12.54
C LYS A 281 -25.40 30.54 13.50
N LYS A 282 -26.42 29.69 13.35
CA LYS A 282 -26.58 28.51 14.20
C LYS A 282 -25.38 27.55 14.10
N ILE A 283 -24.89 27.31 12.88
CA ILE A 283 -23.71 26.47 12.64
C ILE A 283 -22.46 27.10 13.24
N LEU A 284 -22.25 28.41 13.05
CA LEU A 284 -21.14 29.15 13.63
C LEU A 284 -21.10 29.03 15.16
N PHE A 285 -22.22 29.27 15.84
CA PHE A 285 -22.30 29.19 17.31
C PHE A 285 -21.99 27.79 17.82
N LYS A 286 -22.50 26.75 17.14
CA LYS A 286 -22.20 25.36 17.49
C LYS A 286 -20.71 25.05 17.30
N ALA A 287 -20.16 25.36 16.13
CA ALA A 287 -18.76 25.10 15.82
C ALA A 287 -17.80 25.86 16.77
N TRP A 288 -18.14 27.10 17.13
CA TRP A 288 -17.36 27.90 18.07
C TRP A 288 -17.38 27.36 19.49
N SER A 289 -18.52 26.82 19.94
CA SER A 289 -18.63 26.20 21.25
C SER A 289 -17.70 24.99 21.38
N ASP A 290 -17.58 24.20 20.30
CA ASP A 290 -16.83 22.95 20.30
C ASP A 290 -15.32 23.16 20.03
N ASN A 291 -14.97 23.99 19.05
CA ASN A 291 -13.57 24.28 18.70
C ASN A 291 -13.44 25.70 18.08
N PRO A 292 -13.19 26.74 18.90
CA PRO A 292 -12.95 28.09 18.40
C PRO A 292 -11.80 28.10 17.38
N HIS A 293 -12.00 28.77 16.24
CA HIS A 293 -11.00 28.79 15.17
C HIS A 293 -10.92 30.17 14.50
N PRO A 294 -9.71 30.70 14.24
CA PRO A 294 -9.53 32.06 13.73
C PRO A 294 -10.13 32.28 12.34
N SER A 295 -10.27 31.22 11.55
CA SER A 295 -10.75 31.30 10.17
C SER A 295 -12.21 31.69 10.01
N PHE A 296 -12.99 31.76 11.10
CA PHE A 296 -14.42 32.12 11.06
C PHE A 296 -14.66 33.63 11.16
N PHE A 297 -13.62 34.44 11.29
CA PHE A 297 -13.74 35.86 11.61
C PHE A 297 -14.50 36.62 10.52
N GLU A 298 -14.08 36.48 9.27
CA GLU A 298 -14.67 37.17 8.13
C GLU A 298 -16.15 36.80 7.94
N GLU A 299 -16.48 35.51 8.06
CA GLU A 299 -17.87 35.05 7.98
C GLU A 299 -18.71 35.57 9.15
N THR A 300 -18.14 35.69 10.35
CA THR A 300 -18.82 36.30 11.51
C THR A 300 -19.14 37.77 11.26
N ILE A 301 -18.20 38.53 10.68
CA ILE A 301 -18.44 39.92 10.29
C ILE A 301 -19.54 40.02 9.24
N LYS A 302 -19.50 39.18 8.19
CA LYS A 302 -20.55 39.14 7.16
C LYS A 302 -21.93 38.84 7.75
N ILE A 303 -22.03 37.90 8.70
CA ILE A 303 -23.29 37.60 9.40
C ILE A 303 -23.79 38.83 10.16
N SER A 304 -22.92 39.51 10.93
CA SER A 304 -23.32 40.70 11.70
C SER A 304 -23.86 41.82 10.81
N LYS A 305 -23.23 42.06 9.66
CA LYS A 305 -23.68 43.06 8.67
C LYS A 305 -25.05 42.70 8.10
N ASN A 306 -25.27 41.44 7.72
CA ASN A 306 -26.56 40.98 7.19
C ASN A 306 -27.70 41.07 8.23
N GLU A 307 -27.38 40.85 9.51
CA GLU A 307 -28.36 41.01 10.61
C GLU A 307 -28.51 42.47 11.08
N ASN A 308 -27.77 43.41 10.50
CA ASN A 308 -27.73 44.83 10.92
C ASN A 308 -27.40 45.01 12.41
N ILE A 309 -26.51 44.18 12.96
CA ILE A 309 -26.01 44.29 14.33
C ILE A 309 -24.53 44.64 14.33
N LYS A 310 -24.07 45.30 15.40
CA LYS A 310 -22.65 45.60 15.53
C LYS A 310 -21.84 44.29 15.65
N PRO A 311 -20.71 44.16 14.95
CA PRO A 311 -19.78 43.03 15.07
C PRO A 311 -19.47 42.63 16.52
N ILE A 312 -19.26 43.63 17.38
CA ILE A 312 -18.96 43.44 18.81
C ILE A 312 -20.08 42.71 19.56
N ASP A 313 -21.34 43.00 19.26
CA ASP A 313 -22.49 42.38 19.92
C ASP A 313 -22.61 40.91 19.55
N LEU A 314 -22.37 40.58 18.27
CA LEU A 314 -22.39 39.19 17.81
C LEU A 314 -21.22 38.40 18.40
N ILE A 315 -20.02 38.96 18.38
CA ILE A 315 -18.80 38.31 18.88
C ILE A 315 -18.87 38.11 20.40
N ASN A 316 -19.42 39.07 21.15
CA ASN A 316 -19.66 38.91 22.59
C ASN A 316 -20.63 37.75 22.88
N LYS A 317 -21.68 37.59 22.07
CA LYS A 317 -22.60 36.45 22.17
C LYS A 317 -21.90 35.13 21.79
N LEU A 318 -21.13 35.12 20.71
CA LEU A 318 -20.42 33.94 20.19
C LEU A 318 -19.40 33.39 21.19
N THR A 319 -18.66 34.29 21.83
CA THR A 319 -17.55 33.96 22.73
C THR A 319 -17.96 33.78 24.19
N LYS A 320 -19.27 33.90 24.52
CA LYS A 320 -19.78 33.88 25.90
C LYS A 320 -19.39 32.63 26.70
N ASN A 321 -19.31 31.47 26.04
CA ASN A 321 -18.99 30.21 26.69
C ASN A 321 -17.48 29.91 26.74
N ASN A 322 -16.67 30.64 25.97
CA ASN A 322 -15.24 30.40 25.78
C ASN A 322 -14.48 31.73 25.93
N THR A 323 -14.77 32.52 26.97
CA THR A 323 -14.29 33.91 27.08
C THR A 323 -12.79 34.05 27.13
N ASP A 324 -12.12 33.07 27.75
CA ASP A 324 -10.69 33.09 28.04
C ASP A 324 -9.87 32.33 26.98
N HIS A 325 -10.55 31.73 25.99
CA HIS A 325 -9.89 31.05 24.89
C HIS A 325 -9.12 32.06 24.03
N TYR A 326 -7.89 31.73 23.64
CA TYR A 326 -7.01 32.60 22.83
C TYR A 326 -7.73 33.21 21.61
N ASP A 327 -8.37 32.37 20.78
CA ASP A 327 -9.08 32.85 19.58
C ASP A 327 -10.32 33.72 19.90
N SER A 328 -10.97 33.51 21.05
CA SER A 328 -12.08 34.38 21.51
C SER A 328 -11.58 35.76 21.90
N ILE A 329 -10.44 35.83 22.59
CA ILE A 329 -9.79 37.11 22.92
C ILE A 329 -9.41 37.84 21.63
N ILE A 330 -8.79 37.15 20.67
CA ILE A 330 -8.44 37.72 19.36
C ILE A 330 -9.70 38.25 18.63
N PHE A 331 -10.80 37.50 18.62
CA PHE A 331 -12.07 37.95 18.01
C PHE A 331 -12.61 39.21 18.67
N LYS A 332 -12.64 39.25 20.02
CA LYS A 332 -13.10 40.43 20.77
C LYS A 332 -12.22 41.65 20.50
N VAL A 333 -10.90 41.47 20.46
CA VAL A 333 -9.95 42.55 20.15
C VAL A 333 -10.22 43.09 18.74
N LYS A 334 -10.27 42.22 17.74
CA LYS A 334 -10.55 42.64 16.35
C LYS A 334 -11.90 43.34 16.22
N ALA A 335 -12.93 42.87 16.93
CA ALA A 335 -14.24 43.52 16.94
C ALA A 335 -14.19 44.94 17.51
N ASN A 336 -13.46 45.14 18.61
CA ASN A 336 -13.29 46.47 19.22
C ASN A 336 -12.46 47.40 18.31
N ILE A 337 -11.45 46.87 17.62
CA ILE A 337 -10.69 47.64 16.61
C ILE A 337 -11.60 48.11 15.48
N ILE A 338 -12.47 47.25 14.94
CA ILE A 338 -13.42 47.62 13.87
C ILE A 338 -14.36 48.74 14.30
N GLU A 339 -14.77 48.74 15.59
CA GLU A 339 -15.65 49.75 16.16
C GLU A 339 -14.88 50.98 16.71
N ASN A 340 -13.56 51.07 16.51
CA ASN A 340 -12.68 52.11 17.05
C ASN A 340 -12.68 52.23 18.60
N ASN A 341 -13.02 51.15 19.30
CA ASN A 341 -13.00 51.06 20.77
C ASN A 341 -11.60 50.67 21.26
N TRP A 342 -10.61 51.54 21.02
CA TRP A 342 -9.20 51.22 21.18
C TRP A 342 -8.76 50.89 22.62
N GLU A 343 -9.25 51.65 23.60
CA GLU A 343 -8.92 51.43 25.01
C GLU A 343 -9.42 50.07 25.52
N GLU A 344 -10.62 49.68 25.11
CA GLU A 344 -11.17 48.37 25.46
C GLU A 344 -10.42 47.24 24.73
N ALA A 345 -10.05 47.44 23.45
CA ALA A 345 -9.19 46.50 22.73
C ALA A 345 -7.85 46.28 23.45
N LYS A 346 -7.22 47.35 23.94
CA LYS A 346 -5.97 47.31 24.73
C LYS A 346 -6.13 46.56 26.04
N LYS A 347 -7.27 46.72 26.71
CA LYS A 347 -7.59 46.00 27.94
C LYS A 347 -7.80 44.51 27.69
N ILE A 348 -8.54 44.15 26.63
CA ILE A 348 -8.88 42.76 26.30
C ILE A 348 -7.65 41.97 25.83
N ILE A 349 -6.73 42.57 25.07
CA ILE A 349 -5.53 41.86 24.58
C ILE A 349 -4.49 41.59 25.69
N LYS A 350 -4.56 42.33 26.81
CA LYS A 350 -3.58 42.26 27.92
C LYS A 350 -3.28 40.84 28.44
N PRO A 351 -4.25 39.93 28.63
CA PRO A 351 -4.00 38.60 29.17
C PRO A 351 -3.16 37.70 28.24
N ILE A 352 -3.16 37.96 26.93
CA ILE A 352 -2.41 37.18 25.93
C ILE A 352 -1.11 37.85 25.49
N LEU A 353 -0.75 38.98 26.11
CA LEU A 353 0.55 39.62 25.95
C LEU A 353 1.59 38.89 26.81
N SER A 354 2.33 37.97 26.20
CA SER A 354 3.48 37.31 26.82
C SER A 354 4.79 38.09 26.59
N ASN A 355 5.92 37.55 27.08
CA ASN A 355 7.24 38.08 26.78
C ASN A 355 7.58 38.00 25.28
N ARG A 356 7.08 36.96 24.59
CA ARG A 356 7.25 36.70 23.15
C ARG A 356 5.87 36.55 22.47
N PRO A 357 5.09 37.64 22.37
CA PRO A 357 3.74 37.56 21.83
C PRO A 357 3.77 37.10 20.38
N THR A 358 2.76 36.35 19.97
CA THR A 358 2.63 35.84 18.61
C THR A 358 2.55 36.97 17.58
N LYS A 359 2.79 36.63 16.31
CA LYS A 359 2.75 37.59 15.20
C LYS A 359 1.40 38.33 15.12
N THR A 360 0.29 37.62 15.32
CA THR A 360 -1.07 38.17 15.32
C THR A 360 -1.27 39.13 16.49
N VAL A 361 -0.85 38.76 17.70
CA VAL A 361 -0.95 39.64 18.88
C VAL A 361 -0.14 40.92 18.68
N CYS A 362 1.07 40.81 18.14
CA CYS A 362 1.91 41.97 17.81
C CYS A 362 1.25 42.90 16.78
N LYS A 363 0.67 42.34 15.72
CA LYS A 363 -0.05 43.13 14.71
C LYS A 363 -1.26 43.86 15.30
N LEU A 364 -2.07 43.16 16.11
CA LEU A 364 -3.21 43.78 16.78
C LEU A 364 -2.78 44.89 17.74
N MET A 365 -1.67 44.72 18.47
CA MET A 365 -1.12 45.79 19.30
C MET A 365 -0.62 46.98 18.48
N ALA A 366 -0.04 46.74 17.31
CA ALA A 366 0.37 47.82 16.41
C ALA A 366 -0.85 48.64 15.95
N ASP A 367 -1.93 47.96 15.56
CA ASP A 367 -3.20 48.59 15.16
C ASP A 367 -3.80 49.40 16.33
N ILE A 368 -3.79 48.84 17.55
CA ILE A 368 -4.30 49.52 18.76
C ILE A 368 -3.47 50.77 19.08
N GLU A 369 -2.14 50.67 19.13
CA GLU A 369 -1.28 51.83 19.47
C GLU A 369 -1.40 52.95 18.42
N HIS A 370 -1.51 52.56 17.15
CA HIS A 370 -1.79 53.50 16.07
C HIS A 370 -3.14 54.20 16.27
N GLY A 371 -4.21 53.45 16.58
CA GLY A 371 -5.55 54.00 16.80
C GLY A 371 -5.68 54.92 18.03
N ILE A 372 -4.97 54.64 19.13
CA ILE A 372 -5.02 55.47 20.35
C ILE A 372 -4.21 56.76 20.19
N THR A 373 -2.96 56.64 19.73
CA THR A 373 -1.97 57.72 19.85
C THR A 373 -1.57 58.34 18.52
N GLY A 374 -1.93 57.72 17.39
CA GLY A 374 -1.39 58.07 16.06
C GLY A 374 0.13 57.86 15.93
N ASN A 375 0.79 57.29 16.95
CA ASN A 375 2.24 57.21 17.02
C ASN A 375 2.76 56.01 16.21
N MET A 376 3.25 56.30 15.01
CA MET A 376 3.78 55.30 14.09
C MET A 376 5.00 54.56 14.65
N GLN A 377 5.80 55.22 15.48
CA GLN A 377 7.00 54.64 16.08
C GLN A 377 6.66 53.51 17.06
N ARG A 378 5.60 53.68 17.86
CA ARG A 378 5.10 52.61 18.76
C ARG A 378 4.51 51.44 17.99
N ALA A 379 3.72 51.71 16.95
CA ALA A 379 3.18 50.66 16.09
C ALA A 379 4.31 49.85 15.40
N ASN A 380 5.31 50.54 14.85
CA ASN A 380 6.47 49.90 14.23
C ASN A 380 7.31 49.08 15.21
N SER A 381 7.41 49.50 16.47
CA SER A 381 8.07 48.70 17.52
C SER A 381 7.38 47.34 17.70
N TRP A 382 6.04 47.31 17.72
CA TRP A 382 5.29 46.06 17.77
C TRP A 382 5.44 45.21 16.50
N ILE A 383 5.43 45.82 15.32
CA ILE A 383 5.69 45.11 14.06
C ILE A 383 7.07 44.46 14.08
N ASN A 384 8.10 45.17 14.53
CA ASN A 384 9.46 44.62 14.65
C ASN A 384 9.50 43.44 15.64
N ARG A 385 8.81 43.56 16.79
CA ARG A 385 8.69 42.46 17.77
C ARG A 385 8.02 41.21 17.19
N SER A 386 7.12 41.34 16.22
CA SER A 386 6.44 40.21 15.58
C SER A 386 7.39 39.22 14.91
N THR A 387 8.60 39.65 14.53
CA THR A 387 9.64 38.79 13.93
C THR A 387 10.27 37.82 14.93
N LEU A 388 10.25 38.16 16.22
CA LEU A 388 10.82 37.38 17.33
C LEU A 388 9.77 36.69 18.19
N GLY A 389 8.50 36.84 17.83
CA GLY A 389 7.34 36.28 18.52
C GLY A 389 7.29 34.76 18.47
N ASP A 390 6.56 34.16 19.41
CA ASP A 390 6.35 32.72 19.42
C ASP A 390 5.60 32.28 18.14
N PRO A 391 5.86 31.06 17.63
CA PRO A 391 5.18 30.55 16.45
C PRO A 391 3.68 30.49 16.66
N GLU A 392 2.87 30.57 15.61
CA GLU A 392 1.41 30.49 15.68
C GLU A 392 0.89 29.13 15.26
N LYS A 393 -0.33 28.76 15.70
CA LYS A 393 -1.00 27.59 15.13
C LYS A 393 -1.10 27.75 13.60
N ILE A 394 -0.74 26.69 12.90
CA ILE A 394 -0.76 26.60 11.45
C ILE A 394 -1.17 25.17 11.07
N TRP A 395 -1.57 24.93 9.82
CA TRP A 395 -1.76 23.57 9.36
C TRP A 395 -0.40 22.90 9.16
N VAL A 396 -0.16 21.84 9.92
CA VAL A 396 1.07 21.04 9.86
C VAL A 396 0.71 19.63 9.42
N CYS A 397 1.46 19.10 8.45
CA CYS A 397 1.35 17.70 8.09
C CYS A 397 1.90 16.82 9.21
N LYS A 398 1.05 15.97 9.79
CA LYS A 398 1.44 15.05 10.88
C LYS A 398 2.52 14.03 10.50
N ILE A 399 2.77 13.82 9.20
CA ILE A 399 3.74 12.85 8.71
C ILE A 399 5.07 13.51 8.31
N THR A 400 5.01 14.63 7.59
CA THR A 400 6.20 15.29 7.02
C THR A 400 6.64 16.53 7.79
N GLY A 401 5.80 17.08 8.67
CA GLY A 401 6.05 18.36 9.33
C GLY A 401 5.90 19.59 8.42
N ILE A 402 5.58 19.41 7.14
CA ILE A 402 5.36 20.52 6.20
C ILE A 402 4.23 21.42 6.72
N LYS A 403 4.51 22.73 6.79
CA LYS A 403 3.60 23.77 7.28
C LYS A 403 2.91 24.45 6.10
N GLN A 404 1.63 24.77 6.23
CA GLN A 404 0.88 25.51 5.21
C GLN A 404 -0.19 26.42 5.85
N GLU A 405 -0.43 27.59 5.24
CA GLU A 405 -1.32 28.61 5.79
C GLU A 405 -2.80 28.20 5.71
N GLU A 406 -3.19 27.58 4.60
CA GLU A 406 -4.56 27.11 4.36
C GLU A 406 -4.65 25.59 4.43
N TRP A 407 -5.81 25.07 4.79
CA TRP A 407 -6.06 23.64 4.74
C TRP A 407 -6.35 23.18 3.30
N ALA A 408 -5.90 21.98 2.95
CA ALA A 408 -6.26 21.29 1.72
C ALA A 408 -6.49 19.80 1.98
N SER A 409 -7.30 19.13 1.14
CA SER A 409 -7.52 17.68 1.22
C SER A 409 -6.24 16.87 1.07
N VAL A 410 -5.31 17.39 0.27
CA VAL A 410 -3.97 16.87 0.03
C VAL A 410 -2.97 17.96 0.37
N ASN A 411 -2.02 17.67 1.26
CA ASN A 411 -0.99 18.65 1.58
C ASN A 411 -0.04 18.89 0.40
N GLN A 412 0.84 19.89 0.52
CA GLN A 412 1.87 20.17 -0.50
C GLN A 412 2.82 18.97 -0.76
N GLY A 413 2.98 18.06 0.21
CA GLY A 413 3.73 16.82 0.07
C GLY A 413 2.99 15.66 -0.63
N GLY A 414 1.74 15.86 -1.07
CA GLY A 414 0.96 14.83 -1.78
C GLY A 414 0.24 13.81 -0.89
N ILE A 415 0.15 14.05 0.42
CA ILE A 415 -0.43 13.17 1.43
C ILE A 415 -1.83 13.63 1.79
N PHE A 416 -2.80 12.73 1.61
CA PHE A 416 -4.21 12.95 1.91
C PHE A 416 -4.53 12.99 3.41
N ASP A 417 -5.46 13.87 3.80
CA ASP A 417 -6.00 14.01 5.17
C ASP A 417 -4.92 13.99 6.27
N SER A 418 -3.81 14.69 6.01
CA SER A 418 -2.62 14.67 6.86
C SER A 418 -2.41 15.94 7.67
N LEU A 419 -3.19 16.99 7.40
CA LEU A 419 -3.03 18.30 8.02
C LEU A 419 -3.79 18.41 9.35
N GLU A 420 -3.09 18.92 10.35
CA GLU A 420 -3.62 19.20 11.68
C GLU A 420 -3.33 20.65 12.06
N TRP A 421 -4.32 21.31 12.68
CA TRP A 421 -4.19 22.68 13.15
C TRP A 421 -3.45 22.69 14.50
N THR A 422 -2.15 22.96 14.47
CA THR A 422 -1.29 22.82 15.65
C THR A 422 -0.15 23.83 15.65
N TRP A 423 0.54 23.96 16.79
CA TRP A 423 1.73 24.80 16.90
C TRP A 423 2.91 24.14 16.18
N PRO A 424 3.64 24.86 15.33
CA PRO A 424 4.80 24.33 14.64
C PRO A 424 5.95 24.14 15.63
N ASN A 425 6.11 22.88 16.07
CA ASN A 425 7.14 22.29 16.94
C ASN A 425 7.03 22.48 18.46
N THR A 426 6.64 21.38 19.12
CA THR A 426 7.44 20.73 20.16
C THR A 426 7.47 19.22 19.85
N GLY A 427 8.51 18.70 19.18
CA GLY A 427 8.83 17.25 19.20
C GLY A 427 8.72 16.41 17.92
N LEU A 428 8.42 16.97 16.75
CA LEU A 428 8.58 16.22 15.49
C LEU A 428 9.92 16.60 14.86
N SER A 429 10.94 15.80 15.18
CA SER A 429 12.26 15.82 14.53
C SER A 429 12.11 15.90 13.01
N ASP A 430 13.00 16.67 12.36
CA ASP A 430 13.28 16.65 10.93
C ASP A 430 13.57 15.22 10.44
N ASN A 431 12.53 14.42 10.23
CA ASN A 431 12.59 13.15 9.53
C ASN A 431 12.18 13.39 8.08
N THR A 432 12.93 14.27 7.40
CA THR A 432 12.87 14.45 5.96
C THR A 432 13.32 13.20 5.18
N MET A 433 13.84 12.17 5.87
CA MET A 433 14.24 10.88 5.28
C MET A 433 13.09 9.89 4.98
N LYS A 434 11.81 10.23 5.23
CA LYS A 434 10.67 9.31 4.96
C LYS A 434 9.82 9.66 3.74
N LEU A 435 10.29 10.54 2.84
CA LEU A 435 9.54 10.87 1.62
C LEU A 435 9.39 9.67 0.68
N ASP A 436 10.37 8.76 0.65
CA ASP A 436 10.33 7.52 -0.15
C ASP A 436 9.40 6.44 0.43
N ALA A 437 8.85 6.64 1.63
CA ALA A 437 8.03 5.65 2.33
C ALA A 437 6.50 5.85 2.17
N LEU A 438 6.05 6.89 1.45
CA LEU A 438 4.62 7.26 1.34
C LEU A 438 4.00 7.14 -0.06
N VAL A 439 4.81 6.97 -1.11
CA VAL A 439 4.45 5.93 -2.08
C VAL A 439 4.49 4.67 -1.21
N PRO A 440 3.48 3.79 -1.17
CA PRO A 440 3.71 2.53 -0.50
C PRO A 440 5.01 1.99 -1.11
N ASN A 441 5.82 1.28 -0.35
CA ASN A 441 6.89 0.46 -0.91
C ASN A 441 6.28 -0.66 -1.80
N ILE A 442 5.32 -0.32 -2.68
CA ILE A 442 5.00 -1.01 -3.93
C ILE A 442 6.30 -1.13 -4.72
N ILE A 443 7.15 -0.09 -4.70
CA ILE A 443 8.54 -0.18 -5.16
C ILE A 443 9.39 -0.72 -4.01
N GLY A 444 9.25 -2.00 -3.69
CA GLY A 444 10.23 -2.67 -2.85
C GLY A 444 11.56 -2.77 -3.59
N TYR A 445 12.41 -1.75 -3.52
CA TYR A 445 13.86 -1.80 -3.74
C TYR A 445 14.51 -0.54 -3.15
N ASN A 446 15.37 -0.74 -2.13
CA ASN A 446 16.58 0.08 -2.02
C ASN A 446 17.53 -0.29 -3.16
#